data_AF-A0A6I4ZNN2-F1
#
_entry.id   AF-A0A6I4ZNN2-F1
#
_cell.length_a   1.000
_cell.length_b   1.000
_cell.length_c   1.000
_cell.angle_alpha   90.00
_cell.angle_beta   90.00
_cell.angle_gamma   90.00
#
_symmetry.space_group_name_H-M   'P 1'
#
loop_
_entity.id
_entity.type
_entity.pdbx_description
1 polymer ?
#
loop_
_entity_poly.entity_id
_entity_poly.type
_entity_poly.pdbx_seq_one_letter_code
_entity_poly.pdbx_strand_id
1 'polypeptide(L)' 'MLRVENFSVRNGPDLFVYLSRNPDGWEEEAINLGDLKATDGAFNYEIPSDIDIEEFKSAVVWCRRFAVLFGHATLEIVTE' A
#
# COMPACT_ATOMS: atom_id res chain seq x y z
N MET A 1 -6.17 10.67 0.23
CA MET A 1 -5.21 10.02 1.15
C MET A 1 -5.53 8.53 1.23
N LEU A 2 -4.56 7.67 1.53
CA LEU A 2 -4.81 6.27 1.86
C LEU A 2 -4.93 6.14 3.37
N ARG A 3 -6.08 5.64 3.85
CA ARG A 3 -6.30 5.29 5.26
C ARG A 3 -6.10 3.78 5.42
N VAL A 4 -5.27 3.39 6.39
CA VAL A 4 -5.03 2.00 6.75
C VAL A 4 -5.48 1.80 8.20
N GLU A 5 -6.32 0.79 8.43
CA GLU A 5 -6.94 0.48 9.72
C GLU A 5 -6.84 -1.00 10.03
N ASN A 6 -6.82 -1.35 11.32
CA ASN A 6 -6.72 -2.73 11.79
C ASN A 6 -5.57 -3.51 11.14
N PHE A 7 -4.47 -2.82 10.86
CA PHE A 7 -3.31 -3.41 10.20
C PHE A 7 -2.54 -4.29 11.18
N SER A 8 -2.05 -5.42 10.70
CA SER A 8 -1.10 -6.27 11.41
C SER A 8 -0.28 -7.07 10.40
N VAL A 9 1.04 -7.08 10.58
CA VAL A 9 1.98 -7.76 9.71
C VAL A 9 3.22 -8.20 10.49
N ARG A 10 3.95 -9.21 9.99
CA ARG A 10 5.24 -9.55 10.58
C ARG A 10 6.28 -8.48 10.25
N ASN A 11 7.19 -8.24 11.18
CA ASN A 11 8.30 -7.32 10.93
C ASN A 11 9.18 -7.82 9.77
N GLY A 12 9.65 -6.90 8.94
CA GLY A 12 10.50 -7.16 7.78
C GLY A 12 11.57 -6.09 7.64
N PRO A 13 12.70 -6.38 6.97
CA PRO A 13 13.88 -5.51 7.02
C PRO A 13 13.80 -4.24 6.17
N ASP A 14 12.88 -4.16 5.19
CA ASP A 14 12.80 -3.04 4.23
C ASP A 14 11.39 -2.97 3.59
N LEU A 15 10.36 -2.79 4.43
CA LEU A 15 8.95 -2.81 4.03
C LEU A 15 8.43 -1.41 3.66
N PHE A 16 7.71 -1.34 2.55
CA PHE A 16 7.16 -0.12 1.94
C PHE A 16 5.70 -0.33 1.54
N VAL A 17 4.92 0.74 1.55
CA VAL A 17 3.53 0.74 1.10
C VAL A 17 3.45 1.31 -0.31
N TYR A 18 2.73 0.61 -1.19
CA TYR A 18 2.51 0.98 -2.57
C TYR A 18 1.02 0.97 -2.93
N LEU A 19 0.65 1.73 -3.95
CA LEU A 19 -0.62 1.60 -4.66
C LEU A 19 -0.40 0.84 -5.97
N SER A 20 -1.27 -0.12 -6.25
CA SER A 20 -1.23 -0.93 -7.47
C SER A 20 -2.61 -0.97 -8.15
N ARG A 21 -2.60 -0.91 -9.47
CA ARG A 21 -3.74 -1.11 -10.39
C ARG A 21 -4.08 -2.59 -10.58
N ASN A 22 -3.19 -3.49 -10.15
CA ASN A 22 -3.46 -4.92 -10.07
C ASN A 22 -4.27 -5.23 -8.79
N PRO A 23 -5.48 -5.81 -8.89
CA PRO A 23 -6.28 -6.15 -7.71
C PRO A 23 -5.65 -7.29 -6.89
N ASP A 24 -4.83 -8.13 -7.52
CA ASP A 24 -4.18 -9.30 -6.89
C ASP A 24 -2.82 -8.96 -6.25
N GLY A 25 -2.48 -7.67 -6.11
CA GLY A 25 -1.30 -7.21 -5.39
C GLY A 25 -0.32 -6.45 -6.28
N TRP A 26 0.93 -6.89 -6.35
CA TRP A 26 2.05 -6.14 -6.96
C TRP A 26 1.96 -6.01 -8.50
N GLU A 27 2.44 -4.89 -9.02
CA GLU A 27 2.77 -4.63 -10.43
C GLU A 27 4.03 -3.74 -10.52
N GLU A 28 4.68 -3.65 -11.68
CA GLU A 28 5.94 -2.89 -11.82
C GLU A 28 5.73 -1.36 -11.70
N GLU A 29 4.59 -0.87 -12.18
CA GLU A 29 4.19 0.54 -12.15
C GLU A 29 3.58 1.00 -10.82
N ALA A 30 3.63 0.15 -9.78
CA ALA A 30 3.07 0.47 -8.47
C ALA A 30 3.73 1.73 -7.88
N ILE A 31 2.91 2.64 -7.35
CA ILE A 31 3.37 3.92 -6.81
C ILE A 31 3.74 3.77 -5.35
N ASN A 32 4.99 4.12 -5.01
CA ASN A 32 5.49 4.09 -3.64
C ASN A 32 4.92 5.26 -2.82
N LEU A 33 4.25 4.96 -1.70
CA LEU A 33 3.73 5.94 -0.75
C LEU A 33 4.67 6.19 0.44
N GLY A 34 5.70 5.36 0.62
CA GLY A 34 6.69 5.49 1.68
C GLY A 34 6.94 4.21 2.46
N ASP A 35 7.79 4.32 3.48
CA ASP A 35 8.10 3.24 4.41
C ASP A 35 6.86 2.78 5.19
N LEU A 36 6.83 1.50 5.55
CA LEU A 36 5.84 0.99 6.46
C LEU A 36 6.05 1.59 7.86
N LYS A 37 5.09 2.41 8.29
CA LYS A 37 5.19 3.20 9.53
C LYS A 37 5.14 2.37 10.83
N ALA A 38 4.41 1.25 10.81
CA ALA A 38 4.25 0.36 11.96
C ALA A 38 3.86 -1.04 11.50
N THR A 39 4.16 -2.06 12.31
CA THR A 39 3.72 -3.44 12.05
C THR A 39 2.25 -3.67 12.41
N ASP A 40 1.68 -2.82 13.27
CA ASP A 40 0.33 -2.97 13.79
C ASP A 40 -0.34 -1.61 13.98
N GLY A 41 -1.67 -1.55 13.84
CA GLY A 41 -2.48 -0.38 14.16
C GLY A 41 -3.08 0.33 12.95
N ALA A 42 -3.05 1.67 12.97
CA ALA A 42 -3.65 2.51 11.93
C ALA A 42 -2.72 3.66 11.56
N PHE A 43 -2.67 3.97 10.27
CA PHE A 43 -1.83 5.03 9.73
C PHE A 43 -2.38 5.54 8.40
N ASN A 44 -1.95 6.74 8.01
CA ASN A 44 -2.36 7.36 6.76
C ASN A 44 -1.14 7.63 5.87
N TYR A 45 -1.33 7.54 4.56
CA TYR A 45 -0.36 7.99 3.56
C TYR A 45 -0.98 9.08 2.70
N GLU A 46 -0.15 10.07 2.38
CA GLU A 46 -0.50 11.08 1.39
C GLU A 46 -0.45 10.44 0.01
N ILE A 47 -1.48 10.71 -0.79
CA ILE A 47 -1.52 10.32 -2.19
C ILE A 47 -1.24 11.60 -2.97
N PRO A 48 -0.23 11.61 -3.87
CA PRO A 48 0.02 12.75 -4.75
C PRO A 48 -1.26 13.18 -5.49
N SER A 49 -1.48 14.49 -5.58
CA SER A 49 -2.72 15.06 -6.15
C SER A 49 -2.84 14.90 -7.67
N ASP A 50 -1.74 14.57 -8.34
CA ASP A 50 -1.66 14.33 -9.79
C ASP A 50 -2.07 12.90 -10.19
N ILE A 51 -2.43 12.07 -9.23
CA ILE A 51 -2.78 10.66 -9.45
C ILE A 51 -4.29 10.47 -9.44
N ASP A 52 -4.81 9.79 -10.46
CA ASP A 52 -6.20 9.33 -10.48
C ASP A 52 -6.36 8.07 -9.62
N ILE A 53 -7.02 8.22 -8.47
CA ILE A 53 -7.19 7.14 -7.50
C ILE A 53 -8.09 6.01 -8.02
N GLU A 54 -8.96 6.28 -9.00
CA GLU A 54 -9.89 5.28 -9.54
C GLU A 54 -9.17 4.19 -10.35
N GLU A 55 -7.94 4.46 -10.81
CA GLU A 55 -7.12 3.47 -11.51
C GLU A 55 -6.57 2.38 -10.58
N PHE A 56 -6.43 2.68 -9.28
CA PHE A 56 -5.80 1.80 -8.30
C PHE A 56 -6.80 0.85 -7.67
N LYS A 57 -6.39 -0.41 -7.49
CA LYS A 57 -7.26 -1.49 -7.03
C LYS A 57 -6.78 -2.13 -5.74
N SER A 58 -5.50 -2.01 -5.41
CA SER A 58 -4.93 -2.57 -4.18
C SER A 58 -3.87 -1.66 -3.55
N ALA A 59 -3.75 -1.76 -2.22
CA ALA A 59 -2.59 -1.33 -1.47
C ALA A 59 -1.68 -2.55 -1.22
N VAL A 60 -0.38 -2.37 -1.41
CA VAL A 60 0.61 -3.43 -1.35
C VAL A 60 1.68 -3.11 -0.32
N VAL A 61 2.02 -4.09 0.52
CA VAL A 61 3.23 -4.07 1.34
C VAL A 61 4.30 -4.86 0.60
N TRP A 62 5.35 -4.16 0.16
CA TRP A 62 6.44 -4.74 -0.62
C TRP A 62 7.75 -4.69 0.15
N CYS A 63 8.49 -5.79 0.14
CA CYS A 63 9.84 -5.84 0.70
C CYS A 63 10.85 -5.56 -0.42
N ARG A 64 11.32 -4.32 -0.53
CA ARG A 64 12.23 -3.92 -1.63
C ARG A 64 13.54 -4.70 -1.61
N ARG A 65 14.11 -4.94 -0.42
CA ARG A 65 15.36 -5.71 -0.26
C ARG A 65 15.34 -7.08 -0.92
N PHE A 66 14.20 -7.78 -0.90
CA PHE A 66 14.08 -9.14 -1.45
C PHE A 66 13.22 -9.20 -2.71
N ALA A 67 12.66 -8.08 -3.16
CA ALA A 67 11.72 -8.01 -4.27
C ALA A 67 10.56 -9.01 -4.13
N VAL A 68 9.90 -9.03 -2.97
CA VAL A 68 8.77 -9.93 -2.69
C VAL A 68 7.55 -9.18 -2.14
N LEU A 69 6.38 -9.66 -2.55
CA LEU A 69 5.09 -9.26 -2.02
C LEU A 69 4.96 -9.77 -0.59
N PHE A 70 4.83 -8.85 0.36
CA PHE A 70 4.66 -9.20 1.77
C PHE A 70 3.19 -9.34 2.15
N GLY A 71 2.31 -8.57 1.52
CA GLY A 71 0.87 -8.62 1.67
C GLY A 71 0.18 -7.56 0.82
N HIS A 72 -1.12 -7.73 0.57
CA HIS A 72 -1.93 -6.74 -0.13
C HIS A 72 -3.36 -6.73 0.41
N ALA A 73 -4.06 -5.64 0.14
CA ALA A 73 -5.50 -5.50 0.38
C ALA A 73 -6.12 -4.73 -0.78
N THR A 74 -7.32 -5.13 -1.21
CA THR A 74 -8.10 -4.35 -2.18
C THR A 74 -8.56 -3.04 -1.57
N LEU A 75 -8.62 -1.99 -2.39
CA LEU A 75 -9.05 -0.67 -1.98
C LEU A 75 -10.57 -0.56 -1.97
N GLU A 76 -11.09 0.20 -1.00
CA GLU A 76 -12.46 0.68 -0.99
C GLU A 76 -12.44 2.20 -1.13
N ILE A 77 -13.11 2.72 -2.16
CA ILE A 77 -13.27 4.17 -2.33
C ILE A 77 -14.46 4.60 -1.50
N VAL A 78 -14.18 5.34 -0.43
CA VAL A 78 -15.20 5.90 0.44
C VAL A 78 -15.46 7.34 0.02
N THR A 79 -16.62 7.58 -0.60
CA THR A 79 -17.17 8.92 -0.82
C THR A 79 -18.13 9.24 0.31
N GLU A 80 -17.83 10.29 1.08
CA GLU A 80 -18.76 10.90 2.05
C GLU A 80 -19.94 11.58 1.36
#